data_AF-J9DWD0-F1
#
_entry.id   AF-J9DWD0-F1
#
_cell.length_a   1.000
_cell.length_b   1.000
_cell.length_c   1.000
_cell.angle_alpha   90.00
_cell.angle_beta   90.00
_cell.angle_gamma   90.00
#
_symmetry.space_group_name_H-M   'P 1'
#
loop_
_entity.id
_entity.type
_entity.pdbx_description
1 polymer ?
#
loop_
_entity_poly.entity_id
_entity_poly.type
_entity_poly.pdbx_seq_one_letter_code
_entity_poly.pdbx_strand_id
1 'polypeptide(L)' 'LHYRNIDVSSIKELVKRWYPDVYARKPQKENTHRALNDIYESIEELNWYKKNIFIP' A
#
# COMPACT_ATOMS: atom_id res chain seq x y z
N LEU A 1 1.12 -16.67 -18.42
CA LEU A 1 0.46 -16.34 -17.12
C LEU A 1 1.44 -16.60 -15.99
N HIS A 2 1.45 -15.75 -14.97
CA HIS A 2 2.31 -15.89 -13.79
C HIS A 2 1.45 -16.17 -12.55
N TYR A 3 1.92 -17.02 -11.64
CA TYR A 3 1.14 -17.50 -10.49
C TYR A 3 1.29 -16.64 -9.23
N ARG A 4 2.27 -15.74 -9.19
CA ARG A 4 2.51 -14.91 -8.01
C ARG A 4 1.62 -13.67 -8.03
N ASN A 5 1.11 -13.35 -6.84
CA ASN A 5 0.34 -12.15 -6.58
C ASN A 5 1.19 -11.15 -5.82
N ILE A 6 0.98 -9.86 -6.11
CA ILE A 6 1.52 -8.76 -5.31
C ILE A 6 0.34 -8.15 -4.57
N ASP A 7 0.19 -8.51 -3.30
CA ASP A 7 -0.87 -7.98 -2.44
C ASP A 7 -0.34 -6.82 -1.59
N VAL A 8 -0.80 -5.60 -1.92
CA VAL A 8 -0.47 -4.37 -1.19
C VAL A 8 -0.98 -4.42 0.26
N SER A 9 -2.06 -5.15 0.52
CA SER A 9 -2.62 -5.26 1.88
C SER A 9 -1.76 -6.12 2.80
N SER A 10 -1.09 -7.15 2.27
CA SER A 10 -0.07 -7.89 3.00
C SER A 10 1.05 -6.97 3.51
N ILE A 11 1.54 -6.04 2.66
CA ILE A 11 2.58 -5.07 3.05
C ILE A 11 2.05 -4.08 4.08
N LYS A 12 0.83 -3.56 3.88
CA LYS A 12 0.16 -2.65 4.83
C LYS A 12 0.06 -3.24 6.23
N GLU A 13 -0.29 -4.52 6.36
CA GLU A 13 -0.38 -5.19 7.67
C GLU A 13 0.99 -5.35 8.34
N LEU A 14 2.06 -5.56 7.57
CA LEU A 14 3.43 -5.53 8.09
C LEU A 14 3.82 -4.12 8.54
N VAL A 15 3.57 -3.10 7.71
CA VAL A 15 3.87 -1.69 8.04
C VAL A 15 3.15 -1.27 9.32
N LYS A 16 1.87 -1.65 9.48
CA LYS A 16 1.08 -1.35 10.67
C LYS A 16 1.70 -1.91 11.96
N ARG A 17 2.35 -3.08 11.90
CA ARG A 17 2.93 -3.76 13.07
C ARG A 17 4.38 -3.37 13.33
N TRP A 18 5.18 -3.23 12.27
CA TRP A 18 6.62 -3.00 12.39
C TRP A 18 6.99 -1.52 12.36
N TYR A 19 6.15 -0.69 11.73
CA TYR A 19 6.39 0.74 11.54
C TYR A 19 5.12 1.57 11.82
N PRO A 20 4.59 1.56 13.06
CA PRO A 20 3.33 2.23 13.39
C PRO A 20 3.34 3.73 13.08
N ASP A 21 4.46 4.43 13.30
CA ASP A 21 4.62 5.86 12.98
C ASP A 21 4.64 6.15 11.48
N VAL A 22 5.11 5.19 10.69
CA VAL A 22 5.06 5.26 9.23
C VAL A 22 3.59 5.06 8.86
N TYR A 23 2.96 3.95 9.27
CA TYR A 23 1.54 3.67 8.98
C TYR A 23 0.61 4.85 9.29
N ALA A 24 0.81 5.55 10.41
CA ALA A 24 0.01 6.72 10.79
C ALA A 24 0.13 7.90 9.82
N ARG A 25 1.23 8.02 9.08
CA ARG A 25 1.49 9.09 8.09
C ARG A 25 1.09 8.70 6.66
N LYS A 26 0.58 7.49 6.43
CA LYS A 26 0.17 7.07 5.10
C LYS A 26 -1.02 7.90 4.60
N PRO A 27 -1.11 8.23 3.31
CA PRO A 27 -2.28 8.88 2.74
C PRO A 27 -3.57 8.06 2.99
N GLN A 28 -4.68 8.76 3.26
CA GLN A 28 -5.98 8.12 3.33
C GLN A 28 -6.52 7.86 1.92
N LYS A 29 -7.21 6.73 1.76
CA LYS A 29 -7.94 6.42 0.52
C LYS A 29 -9.26 7.18 0.51
N GLU A 30 -9.65 7.69 -0.64
CA GLU A 30 -10.95 8.33 -0.87
C GLU A 30 -12.08 7.29 -0.91
N ASN A 31 -11.77 6.02 -1.23
CA ASN A 31 -12.73 4.89 -1.25
C ASN A 31 -13.97 5.18 -2.11
N THR A 32 -13.78 5.71 -3.32
CA THR A 32 -14.88 6.04 -4.23
C THR A 32 -15.61 4.81 -4.82
N HIS A 33 -15.19 3.60 -4.44
CA HIS A 33 -15.78 2.30 -4.82
C HIS A 33 -15.91 2.11 -6.34
N ARG A 34 -14.97 2.69 -7.09
CA ARG A 34 -14.81 2.48 -8.53
C ARG A 34 -13.52 1.72 -8.75
N ALA A 35 -13.60 0.59 -9.45
CA ALA A 35 -12.47 -0.31 -9.65
C ALA A 35 -11.21 0.41 -10.21
N LEU A 36 -11.39 1.38 -11.10
CA LEU A 36 -10.28 2.18 -11.64
C LEU A 36 -9.63 3.08 -10.59
N ASN A 37 -10.42 3.70 -9.72
CA ASN A 37 -9.89 4.55 -8.66
C ASN A 37 -9.20 3.70 -7.60
N ASP A 38 -9.79 2.56 -7.24
CA ASP A 38 -9.25 1.64 -6.22
C ASP A 38 -7.88 1.06 -6.64
N ILE A 39 -7.66 0.81 -7.95
CA ILE A 39 -6.35 0.35 -8.44
C ILE A 39 -5.31 1.48 -8.40
N TYR A 40 -5.67 2.72 -8.74
CA TYR A 40 -4.76 3.86 -8.62
C TYR A 40 -4.36 4.10 -7.16
N GLU A 41 -5.31 4.09 -6.24
CA GLU A 41 -5.05 4.22 -4.80
C GLU A 41 -4.14 3.09 -4.27
N SER A 42 -4.27 1.87 -4.81
CA SER A 42 -3.43 0.74 -4.42
C SER A 42 -1.99 0.86 -4.96
N ILE A 43 -1.82 1.40 -6.16
CA ILE A 43 -0.49 1.70 -6.74
C ILE A 43 0.20 2.81 -5.93
N GLU A 44 -0.53 3.88 -5.59
CA GLU A 44 -0.01 4.97 -4.76
C GLU A 44 0.38 4.50 -3.36
N GLU A 45 -0.44 3.66 -2.73
CA GLU A 45 -0.15 3.03 -1.44
C GLU A 45 1.15 2.22 -1.51
N LEU A 46 1.34 1.39 -2.54
CA LEU A 46 2.58 0.61 -2.71
C LEU A 46 3.80 1.51 -2.97
N ASN A 47 3.64 2.56 -3.78
CA ASN A 47 4.70 3.55 -4.02
C ASN A 47 5.11 4.27 -2.73
N TRP A 48 4.15 4.58 -1.87
CA TRP A 48 4.41 5.18 -0.57
C TRP A 48 5.18 4.21 0.34
N TYR A 49 4.80 2.93 0.42
CA TYR A 49 5.57 1.94 1.18
C TYR A 49 6.99 1.79 0.64
N LYS A 50 7.15 1.70 -0.69
CA LYS A 50 8.46 1.60 -1.35
C LYS A 50 9.41 2.72 -0.91
N LYS A 51 8.93 3.96 -0.79
CA LYS A 51 9.75 5.12 -0.41
C LYS A 51 10.11 5.18 1.07
N ASN A 52 9.32 4.56 1.94
CA ASN A 52 9.42 4.79 3.39
C ASN A 52 9.94 3.58 4.18
N ILE A 53 9.81 2.35 3.67
CA ILE A 53 10.18 1.14 4.42
C ILE A 53 11.08 0.14 3.67
N PHE A 54 11.23 0.29 2.35
CA PHE A 54 12.12 -0.58 1.58
C PHE A 54 13.50 0.08 1.41
N ILE A 55 14.55 -0.74 1.46
CA ILE A 55 15.93 -0.32 1.24
C ILE A 55 16.12 -0.07 -0.27
N PRO A 56 16.90 0.96 -0.68
CA PRO A 56 17.21 1.25 -2.08
C PRO A 56 17.84 0.07 -2.83
#